data_AF-A0A6L7GBT9-F1
#
_entry.id   AF-A0A6L7GBT9-F1
#
_cell.length_a   1.000
_cell.length_b   1.000
_cell.length_c   1.000
_cell.angle_alpha   90.00
_cell.angle_beta   90.00
_cell.angle_gamma   90.00
#
_symmetry.space_group_name_H-M   'P 1'
#
loop_
_entity.id
_entity.type
_entity.pdbx_description
1 polymer ?
#
loop_
_entity_poly.entity_id
_entity_poly.type
_entity_poly.pdbx_seq_one_letter_code
_entity_poly.pdbx_strand_id
1 'polypeptide(L)'
;MNDAKRSMKLSQSSTFQPDPLSDVLEVLGARVTRQTRLEASGDWALSFPALDRLKFVAVLRGMCWMQPEGRAPLPMQAGDVCLIGTTDYAVSSDPTLVPQDGRQLFEDPLRDFVHLGGNEVVSIGGTVAFSGPNADFLLDMLSDFIPVQRHTAGAEAISTILSHMSQEIERGAIGSTIVGARLADLLLVETFRAYAEQAGPDQCGWFGALSDPRIG
;
A
#
# COMPACT_ATOMS: atom_id res chain seq x y z
N MET A 1 -28.47 60.54 -0.68
CA MET A 1 -27.66 60.08 0.47
C MET A 1 -27.92 58.59 0.62
N ASN A 2 -26.85 57.79 0.55
CA ASN A 2 -26.75 56.34 0.68
C ASN A 2 -27.46 55.44 -0.35
N ASP A 3 -26.67 54.93 -1.30
CA ASP A 3 -26.83 53.56 -1.77
C ASP A 3 -25.49 52.82 -1.64
N ALA A 4 -25.53 51.72 -0.90
CA ALA A 4 -24.39 50.96 -0.45
C ALA A 4 -23.79 50.15 -1.60
N LYS A 5 -22.49 50.40 -1.90
CA LYS A 5 -21.67 49.54 -2.75
C LYS A 5 -21.49 48.17 -2.07
N ARG A 6 -22.25 47.17 -2.53
CA ARG A 6 -22.02 45.76 -2.19
C ARG A 6 -20.82 45.28 -3.00
N SER A 7 -19.63 45.36 -2.41
CA SER A 7 -18.41 44.75 -2.96
C SER A 7 -18.56 43.23 -2.88
N MET A 8 -18.85 42.62 -4.01
CA MET A 8 -18.88 41.17 -4.17
C MET A 8 -17.43 40.70 -4.26
N LYS A 9 -16.85 40.26 -3.13
CA LYS A 9 -15.57 39.56 -3.10
C LYS A 9 -15.76 38.22 -3.82
N LEU A 10 -15.42 38.18 -5.10
CA LEU A 10 -15.29 36.94 -5.85
C LEU A 10 -14.21 36.07 -5.19
N SER A 11 -14.60 34.85 -4.89
CA SER A 11 -13.78 33.80 -4.27
C SER A 11 -12.44 33.67 -4.99
N GLN A 12 -11.34 33.60 -4.23
CA GLN A 12 -10.06 33.12 -4.74
C GLN A 12 -10.31 31.74 -5.34
N SER A 13 -10.29 31.67 -6.66
CA SER A 13 -10.42 30.43 -7.40
C SER A 13 -9.11 29.69 -7.21
N SER A 14 -9.18 28.43 -6.77
CA SER A 14 -8.04 27.53 -6.62
C SER A 14 -7.17 27.60 -7.87
N THR A 15 -5.94 28.08 -7.73
CA THR A 15 -4.90 27.83 -8.71
C THR A 15 -4.75 26.31 -8.81
N PHE A 16 -5.07 25.74 -9.98
CA PHE A 16 -4.80 24.34 -10.29
C PHE A 16 -3.29 24.16 -10.28
N GLN A 17 -2.77 23.69 -9.15
CA GLN A 17 -1.42 23.18 -9.08
C GLN A 17 -1.46 21.76 -9.64
N PRO A 18 -0.55 21.37 -10.54
CA PRO A 18 -0.53 20.01 -11.05
C PRO A 18 -0.42 19.05 -9.86
N ASP A 19 -1.17 17.95 -9.91
CA ASP A 19 -1.03 16.84 -8.98
C ASP A 19 -0.64 15.61 -9.80
N PRO A 20 0.64 15.47 -10.15
CA PRO A 20 1.07 14.44 -11.09
C PRO A 20 0.88 13.03 -10.52
N LEU A 21 0.87 12.87 -9.20
CA LEU A 21 0.57 11.60 -8.56
C LEU A 21 -0.90 11.24 -8.75
N SER A 22 -1.82 12.17 -8.49
CA SER A 22 -3.24 11.93 -8.74
C SER A 22 -3.52 11.68 -10.22
N ASP A 23 -2.94 12.46 -11.12
CA ASP A 23 -3.09 12.29 -12.57
C ASP A 23 -2.63 10.88 -13.00
N VAL A 24 -1.49 10.41 -12.51
CA VAL A 24 -1.01 9.07 -12.87
C VAL A 24 -1.83 7.97 -12.22
N LEU A 25 -2.21 8.08 -10.94
CA LEU A 25 -3.09 7.08 -10.32
C LEU A 25 -4.46 7.01 -11.00
N GLU A 26 -4.98 8.15 -11.47
CA GLU A 26 -6.22 8.22 -12.24
C GLU A 26 -6.06 7.60 -13.63
N VAL A 27 -5.01 7.96 -14.38
CA VAL A 27 -4.68 7.36 -15.69
C VAL A 27 -4.52 5.86 -15.56
N LEU A 28 -3.82 5.41 -14.52
CA LEU A 28 -3.61 4.01 -14.19
C LEU A 28 -4.89 3.29 -13.76
N GLY A 29 -5.90 4.01 -13.30
CA GLY A 29 -7.08 3.44 -12.65
C GLY A 29 -6.72 2.62 -11.42
N ALA A 30 -5.66 3.02 -10.69
CA ALA A 30 -5.11 2.28 -9.57
C ALA A 30 -6.14 2.19 -8.44
N ARG A 31 -6.62 0.97 -8.15
CA ARG A 31 -7.60 0.73 -7.09
C ARG A 31 -7.35 -0.59 -6.37
N VAL A 32 -7.56 -0.60 -5.07
CA VAL A 32 -7.50 -1.84 -4.30
C VAL A 32 -8.75 -2.66 -4.59
N THR A 33 -8.58 -3.81 -5.24
CA THR A 33 -9.69 -4.69 -5.67
C THR A 33 -9.95 -5.84 -4.73
N ARG A 34 -8.95 -6.21 -3.92
CA ARG A 34 -9.07 -7.26 -2.92
C ARG A 34 -8.21 -6.92 -1.72
N GLN A 35 -8.76 -7.13 -0.53
CA GLN A 35 -8.01 -7.07 0.72
C GLN A 35 -7.98 -8.46 1.35
N THR A 36 -6.84 -8.82 1.91
CA THR A 36 -6.64 -10.09 2.62
C THR A 36 -6.05 -9.80 3.99
N ARG A 37 -6.35 -10.63 4.98
CA ARG A 37 -5.77 -10.56 6.32
C ARG A 37 -5.11 -11.89 6.66
N LEU A 38 -3.92 -11.81 7.24
CA LEU A 38 -3.21 -12.94 7.83
C LEU A 38 -3.05 -12.67 9.31
N GLU A 39 -3.48 -13.63 10.12
CA GLU A 39 -3.11 -13.75 11.53
C GLU A 39 -2.30 -15.01 11.73
N ALA A 40 -1.16 -14.90 12.42
CA ALA A 40 -0.30 -16.04 12.63
C ALA A 40 0.46 -15.98 13.97
N SER A 41 0.79 -17.16 14.50
CA SER A 41 1.65 -17.37 15.67
C SER A 41 2.50 -18.63 15.52
N GLY A 42 3.64 -18.68 16.21
CA GLY A 42 4.58 -19.81 16.13
C GLY A 42 5.31 -19.90 14.79
N ASP A 43 5.68 -21.12 14.39
CA ASP A 43 6.46 -21.36 13.17
C ASP A 43 5.55 -21.45 11.94
N TRP A 44 5.65 -20.44 11.09
CA TRP A 44 4.93 -20.36 9.82
C TRP A 44 5.76 -19.66 8.75
N ALA A 45 5.59 -20.10 7.50
CA ALA A 45 6.18 -19.48 6.31
C ALA A 45 5.30 -19.76 5.09
N LEU A 46 4.99 -18.73 4.31
CA LEU A 46 4.13 -18.79 3.12
C LEU A 46 4.85 -18.17 1.92
N SER A 47 4.85 -18.86 0.78
CA SER A 47 5.36 -18.35 -0.50
C SER A 47 4.22 -17.98 -1.43
N PHE A 48 4.44 -16.94 -2.24
CA PHE A 48 3.52 -16.48 -3.26
C PHE A 48 4.30 -16.25 -4.55
N PRO A 49 3.78 -16.68 -5.71
CA PRO A 49 4.44 -16.43 -6.98
C PRO A 49 4.24 -14.98 -7.44
N ALA A 50 5.10 -14.55 -8.35
CA ALA A 50 4.98 -13.35 -9.15
C ALA A 50 3.63 -13.38 -9.88
N LEU A 51 2.96 -12.24 -9.85
CA LEU A 51 1.72 -12.01 -10.57
C LEU A 51 1.81 -10.64 -11.22
N ASP A 52 1.19 -10.49 -12.39
CA ASP A 52 1.16 -9.25 -13.18
C ASP A 52 0.23 -8.21 -12.53
N ARG A 53 0.55 -7.81 -11.30
CA ARG A 53 -0.22 -6.87 -10.48
C ARG A 53 0.65 -6.31 -9.36
N LEU A 54 0.33 -5.11 -8.91
CA LEU A 54 0.91 -4.57 -7.68
C LEU A 54 0.16 -5.11 -6.47
N LYS A 55 0.91 -5.54 -5.46
CA LYS A 55 0.40 -5.92 -4.14
C LYS A 55 1.02 -5.02 -3.09
N PHE A 56 0.25 -4.63 -2.09
CA PHE A 56 0.83 -4.13 -0.85
C PHE A 56 0.66 -5.17 0.27
N VAL A 57 1.60 -5.18 1.21
CA VAL A 57 1.49 -5.87 2.50
C VAL A 57 1.82 -4.86 3.58
N ALA A 58 0.96 -4.77 4.60
CA ALA A 58 1.18 -3.91 5.76
C ALA A 58 1.05 -4.70 7.05
N VAL A 59 1.96 -4.47 7.99
CA VAL A 59 1.96 -5.13 9.29
C VAL A 59 1.21 -4.26 10.29
N LEU A 60 0.14 -4.81 10.87
CA LEU A 60 -0.67 -4.15 11.90
C LEU A 60 -0.18 -4.50 13.31
N ARG A 61 0.34 -5.71 13.50
CA ARG A 61 0.86 -6.20 14.79
C ARG A 61 1.99 -7.19 14.59
N GLY A 62 2.92 -7.21 15.53
CA GLY A 62 4.01 -8.19 15.58
C GLY A 62 5.15 -7.86 14.63
N MET A 63 5.94 -8.89 14.32
CA MET A 63 7.08 -8.85 13.42
C MET A 63 7.06 -10.07 12.51
N CYS A 64 7.43 -9.89 11.25
CA CYS A 64 7.61 -10.98 10.30
C CYS A 64 8.77 -10.65 9.36
N TRP A 65 9.13 -11.60 8.52
CA TRP A 65 10.13 -11.43 7.47
C TRP A 65 9.46 -11.41 6.11
N MET A 66 9.87 -10.48 5.27
CA MET A 66 9.55 -10.44 3.85
C MET A 66 10.78 -10.88 3.05
N GLN A 67 10.59 -11.84 2.15
CA GLN A 67 11.66 -12.46 1.38
C GLN A 67 11.32 -12.41 -0.11
N PRO A 68 11.47 -11.24 -0.76
CA PRO A 68 11.37 -11.14 -2.20
C PRO A 68 12.52 -11.90 -2.87
N GLU A 69 12.26 -12.48 -4.04
CA GLU A 69 13.25 -13.24 -4.80
C GLU A 69 14.51 -12.40 -5.11
N GLY A 70 15.68 -13.02 -5.02
CA GLY A 70 16.96 -12.36 -5.33
C GLY A 70 17.41 -11.29 -4.33
N ARG A 71 16.72 -11.11 -3.19
CA ARG A 71 17.08 -10.12 -2.16
C ARG A 71 17.26 -10.77 -0.79
N ALA A 72 17.96 -10.06 0.10
CA ALA A 72 18.10 -10.47 1.49
C ALA A 72 16.73 -10.38 2.22
N PRO A 73 16.45 -11.28 3.17
CA PRO A 73 15.26 -11.18 4.02
C PRO A 73 15.20 -9.82 4.72
N LEU A 74 14.03 -9.19 4.66
CA LEU A 74 13.76 -7.91 5.28
C LEU A 74 12.85 -8.09 6.51
N PRO A 75 13.26 -7.68 7.71
CA PRO A 75 12.37 -7.68 8.86
C PRO A 75 11.34 -6.56 8.70
N MET A 76 10.09 -6.91 8.94
CA MET A 76 8.94 -6.00 8.96
C MET A 76 8.31 -6.05 10.34
N GLN A 77 7.80 -4.91 10.81
CA GLN A 77 7.13 -4.79 12.09
C GLN A 77 5.88 -3.91 11.95
N ALA A 78 5.05 -3.89 12.99
CA ALA A 78 3.87 -3.03 13.04
C ALA A 78 4.18 -1.59 12.60
N GLY A 79 3.41 -1.11 11.63
CA GLY A 79 3.58 0.20 10.99
C GLY A 79 4.33 0.18 9.66
N ASP A 80 5.03 -0.92 9.33
CA ASP A 80 5.74 -1.04 8.05
C ASP A 80 4.79 -1.51 6.94
N VAL A 81 5.06 -1.02 5.73
CA VAL A 81 4.35 -1.39 4.50
C VAL A 81 5.37 -1.76 3.44
N CYS A 82 5.07 -2.71 2.57
CA CYS A 82 5.83 -2.90 1.34
C CYS A 82 4.90 -3.00 0.13
N LEU A 83 5.33 -2.39 -0.97
CA LEU A 83 4.78 -2.66 -2.30
C LEU A 83 5.59 -3.77 -2.96
N ILE A 84 4.90 -4.65 -3.66
CA ILE A 84 5.43 -5.85 -4.31
C ILE A 84 4.89 -5.85 -5.73
N GLY A 85 5.79 -5.74 -6.70
CA GLY A 85 5.49 -5.83 -8.12
C GLY A 85 5.48 -7.29 -8.59
N THR A 86 6.08 -7.54 -9.75
CA THR A 86 6.08 -8.82 -10.46
C THR A 86 7.20 -9.75 -9.99
N THR A 87 7.33 -9.95 -8.67
CA THR A 87 8.33 -10.85 -8.07
C THR A 87 7.70 -11.93 -7.20
N ASP A 88 8.32 -13.11 -7.21
CA ASP A 88 8.09 -14.12 -6.19
C ASP A 88 8.48 -13.54 -4.83
N TYR A 89 7.73 -13.89 -3.80
CA TYR A 89 8.06 -13.50 -2.43
C TYR A 89 7.56 -14.51 -1.41
N ALA A 90 8.24 -14.57 -0.26
CA ALA A 90 7.74 -15.27 0.92
C ALA A 90 7.53 -14.31 2.10
N VAL A 91 6.64 -14.71 2.99
CA VAL A 91 6.41 -14.07 4.29
C VAL A 91 6.46 -15.12 5.39
N SER A 92 7.21 -14.86 6.45
CA SER A 92 7.51 -15.87 7.46
C SER A 92 7.72 -15.30 8.86
N SER A 93 7.59 -16.16 9.86
CA SER A 93 8.00 -15.90 11.26
C SER A 93 9.52 -15.92 11.43
N ASP A 94 10.21 -16.78 10.68
CA ASP A 94 11.66 -16.93 10.63
C ASP A 94 12.07 -17.18 9.16
N PRO A 95 13.06 -16.43 8.62
CA PRO A 95 13.42 -16.49 7.21
C PRO A 95 14.13 -17.79 6.81
N THR A 96 14.48 -18.65 7.77
CA THR A 96 15.10 -19.97 7.54
C THR A 96 14.09 -21.10 7.35
N LEU A 97 12.82 -20.86 7.66
CA LEU A 97 11.75 -21.84 7.47
C LEU A 97 11.48 -22.08 5.99
N VAL A 98 11.16 -23.33 5.64
CA VAL A 98 10.73 -23.69 4.29
C VAL A 98 9.28 -23.22 4.10
N PRO A 99 9.00 -22.30 3.17
CA PRO A 99 7.64 -21.79 2.98
C PRO A 99 6.73 -22.83 2.33
N GLN A 100 5.46 -22.83 2.74
CA GLN A 100 4.39 -23.56 2.08
C GLN A 100 3.70 -22.67 1.03
N ASP A 101 3.02 -23.26 0.04
CA ASP A 101 2.30 -22.48 -0.97
C ASP A 101 1.13 -21.71 -0.34
N GLY A 102 1.32 -20.40 -0.19
CA GLY A 102 0.35 -19.50 0.42
C GLY A 102 -0.89 -19.29 -0.46
N ARG A 103 -0.83 -19.52 -1.78
CA ARG A 103 -1.97 -19.31 -2.67
C ARG A 103 -3.16 -20.17 -2.27
N GLN A 104 -2.90 -21.42 -1.89
CA GLN A 104 -3.93 -22.40 -1.51
C GLN A 104 -4.78 -21.89 -0.33
N LEU A 105 -4.22 -21.05 0.53
CA LEU A 105 -4.92 -20.46 1.67
C LEU A 105 -5.86 -19.31 1.25
N PHE A 106 -5.63 -18.70 0.09
CA PHE A 106 -6.35 -17.53 -0.43
C PHE A 106 -7.03 -17.79 -1.80
N GLU A 107 -7.14 -19.05 -2.22
CA GLU A 107 -7.74 -19.48 -3.49
C GLU A 107 -9.24 -19.18 -3.57
N ASP A 108 -9.95 -19.35 -2.45
CA ASP A 108 -11.37 -19.01 -2.35
C ASP A 108 -11.53 -17.48 -2.38
N PRO A 109 -12.21 -16.91 -3.39
CA PRO A 109 -12.45 -15.47 -3.48
C PRO A 109 -13.26 -14.90 -2.30
N LEU A 110 -13.97 -15.74 -1.55
CA LEU A 110 -14.72 -15.35 -0.36
C LEU A 110 -13.86 -15.43 0.92
N ARG A 111 -12.65 -16.01 0.84
CA ARG A 111 -11.73 -16.14 1.96
C ARG A 111 -10.67 -15.05 1.92
N ASP A 112 -11.02 -13.91 2.50
CA ASP A 112 -10.11 -12.78 2.70
C ASP A 112 -9.39 -12.82 4.05
N PHE A 113 -9.50 -13.93 4.78
CA PHE A 113 -8.90 -14.10 6.10
C PHE A 113 -8.27 -15.48 6.26
N VAL A 114 -7.00 -15.50 6.68
CA VAL A 114 -6.24 -16.70 7.01
C VAL A 114 -5.75 -16.59 8.45
N HIS A 115 -5.95 -17.65 9.22
CA HIS A 115 -5.55 -17.75 10.61
C HIS A 115 -4.65 -18.98 10.82
N LEU A 116 -3.39 -18.75 11.18
CA LEU A 116 -2.36 -19.76 11.41
C LEU A 116 -2.00 -19.80 12.89
N GLY A 117 -2.77 -20.56 13.66
CA GLY A 117 -2.55 -20.76 15.10
C GLY A 117 -3.08 -19.61 15.95
N GLY A 118 -2.40 -18.47 15.94
CA GLY A 118 -2.70 -17.32 16.79
C GLY A 118 -2.58 -16.00 16.03
N ASN A 119 -2.35 -14.92 16.77
CA ASN A 119 -2.41 -13.57 16.22
C ASN A 119 -1.24 -12.69 16.69
N GLU A 120 -0.11 -13.30 17.06
CA GLU A 120 1.14 -12.60 17.38
C GLU A 120 1.56 -11.66 16.25
N VAL A 121 1.37 -12.11 15.00
CA VAL A 121 1.50 -11.30 13.79
C VAL A 121 0.12 -11.08 13.19
N VAL A 122 -0.17 -9.83 12.85
CA VAL A 122 -1.33 -9.45 12.04
C VAL A 122 -0.86 -8.62 10.88
N SER A 123 -1.18 -9.04 9.67
CA SER A 123 -0.91 -8.27 8.45
C SER A 123 -2.13 -8.22 7.56
N ILE A 124 -2.18 -7.16 6.76
CA ILE A 124 -3.13 -7.01 5.68
C ILE A 124 -2.37 -6.98 4.36
N GLY A 125 -2.96 -7.59 3.35
CA GLY A 125 -2.51 -7.49 1.97
C GLY A 125 -3.59 -6.82 1.14
N GLY A 126 -3.21 -6.09 0.11
CA GLY A 126 -4.14 -5.59 -0.88
C GLY A 126 -3.64 -5.79 -2.29
N THR A 127 -4.53 -6.24 -3.18
CA THR A 127 -4.26 -6.31 -4.61
C THR A 127 -4.69 -5.01 -5.25
N VAL A 128 -3.78 -4.34 -5.94
CA VAL A 128 -4.06 -3.15 -6.72
C VAL A 128 -4.28 -3.58 -8.16
N ALA A 129 -5.46 -3.30 -8.70
CA ALA A 129 -5.71 -3.42 -10.12
C ALA A 129 -5.46 -2.09 -10.80
N PHE A 130 -5.04 -2.19 -12.06
CA PHE A 130 -4.87 -1.06 -12.95
C PHE A 130 -5.74 -1.32 -14.18
N SER A 131 -6.51 -0.33 -14.59
CA SER A 131 -7.43 -0.43 -15.73
C SER A 131 -7.12 0.59 -16.82
N GLY A 132 -6.03 1.34 -16.65
CA GLY A 132 -5.55 2.37 -17.55
C GLY A 132 -4.80 1.85 -18.77
N PRO A 133 -4.78 2.59 -19.88
CA PRO A 133 -3.83 2.33 -20.96
C PRO A 133 -2.39 2.45 -20.43
N ASN A 134 -1.50 1.54 -20.84
CA ASN A 134 -0.09 1.46 -20.42
C ASN A 134 0.15 1.19 -18.92
N ALA A 135 -0.83 0.64 -18.20
CA ALA A 135 -0.66 0.25 -16.80
C ALA A 135 0.50 -0.73 -16.60
N ASP A 136 0.59 -1.75 -17.45
CA ASP A 136 1.66 -2.77 -17.39
C ASP A 136 3.05 -2.12 -17.55
N PHE A 137 3.19 -1.15 -18.45
CA PHE A 137 4.44 -0.41 -18.64
C PHE A 137 4.84 0.42 -17.41
N LEU A 138 3.88 1.05 -16.75
CA LEU A 138 4.13 1.84 -15.54
C LEU A 138 4.46 0.95 -14.34
N LEU A 139 3.90 -0.26 -14.29
CA LEU A 139 4.27 -1.30 -13.33
C LEU A 139 5.67 -1.85 -13.56
N ASP A 140 6.05 -2.11 -14.82
CA ASP A 140 7.39 -2.60 -15.18
C ASP A 140 8.50 -1.61 -14.80
N MET A 141 8.17 -0.32 -14.74
CA MET A 141 9.11 0.72 -14.31
C MET A 141 9.17 0.90 -12.78
N LEU A 142 8.26 0.29 -12.02
CA LEU A 142 8.36 0.25 -10.57
C LEU A 142 9.41 -0.77 -10.13
N SER A 143 10.07 -0.51 -9.00
CA SER A 143 10.89 -1.55 -8.38
C SER A 143 10.00 -2.72 -7.96
N ASP A 144 10.45 -3.95 -8.24
CA ASP A 144 9.72 -5.18 -7.88
C ASP A 144 9.40 -5.31 -6.40
N PHE A 145 10.14 -4.62 -5.55
CA PHE A 145 9.90 -4.59 -4.11
C PHE A 145 10.34 -3.25 -3.51
N ILE A 146 9.40 -2.58 -2.84
CA ILE A 146 9.56 -1.25 -2.24
C ILE A 146 9.12 -1.31 -0.77
N PRO A 147 10.05 -1.34 0.19
CA PRO A 147 9.73 -1.26 1.60
C PRO A 147 9.62 0.19 2.08
N VAL A 148 8.53 0.52 2.77
CA VAL A 148 8.32 1.79 3.48
C VAL A 148 8.28 1.49 4.97
N GLN A 149 9.38 1.78 5.65
CA GLN A 149 9.51 1.56 7.08
C GLN A 149 8.84 2.68 7.88
N ARG A 150 8.31 2.36 9.06
CA ARG A 150 7.57 3.29 9.93
C ARG A 150 8.32 4.56 10.36
N HIS A 151 9.64 4.60 10.19
CA HIS A 151 10.51 5.73 10.57
C HIS A 151 10.88 6.62 9.39
N THR A 152 10.33 6.34 8.22
CA THR A 152 10.54 7.15 7.02
C THR A 152 9.80 8.48 7.13
N ALA A 153 10.29 9.53 6.46
CA ALA A 153 9.47 10.70 6.13
C ALA A 153 8.13 10.27 5.47
N GLY A 154 7.03 10.91 5.87
CA GLY A 154 5.68 10.52 5.43
C GLY A 154 5.06 9.29 6.12
N ALA A 155 5.81 8.53 6.93
CA ALA A 155 5.29 7.32 7.58
C ALA A 155 4.24 7.57 8.69
N GLU A 156 4.11 8.80 9.18
CA GLU A 156 3.09 9.16 10.19
C GLU A 156 1.66 8.99 9.65
N ALA A 157 1.41 9.38 8.39
CA ALA A 157 0.12 9.22 7.74
C ALA A 157 -0.21 7.73 7.58
N ILE A 158 0.77 6.94 7.11
CA ILE A 158 0.68 5.48 6.99
C ILE A 158 0.32 4.84 8.34
N SER A 159 1.06 5.16 9.41
CA SER A 159 0.80 4.63 10.75
C SER A 159 -0.61 4.96 11.25
N THR A 160 -1.11 6.16 10.95
CA THR A 160 -2.47 6.58 11.31
C THR A 160 -3.52 5.75 10.58
N ILE A 161 -3.34 5.52 9.28
CA ILE A 161 -4.24 4.70 8.46
C ILE A 161 -4.26 3.26 8.96
N LEU A 162 -3.08 2.67 9.19
CA LEU A 162 -2.98 1.30 9.69
C LEU A 162 -3.65 1.14 11.06
N SER A 163 -3.52 2.14 11.92
CA SER A 163 -4.23 2.17 13.21
C SER A 163 -5.75 2.18 13.03
N HIS A 164 -6.28 2.99 12.11
CA HIS A 164 -7.71 2.99 11.78
C HIS A 164 -8.17 1.67 11.15
N MET A 165 -7.36 1.07 10.27
CA MET A 165 -7.67 -0.25 9.69
C MET A 165 -7.74 -1.32 10.78
N SER A 166 -6.80 -1.33 11.73
CA SER A 166 -6.81 -2.27 12.86
C SER A 166 -8.06 -2.10 13.71
N GLN A 167 -8.44 -0.85 14.03
CA GLN A 167 -9.66 -0.57 14.81
C GLN A 167 -10.93 -0.98 14.06
N GLU A 168 -10.99 -0.77 12.74
CA GLU A 168 -12.15 -1.16 11.94
C GLU A 168 -12.32 -2.68 11.90
N ILE A 169 -11.21 -3.40 11.76
CA ILE A 169 -11.16 -4.86 11.82
C ILE A 169 -11.67 -5.38 13.17
N GLU A 170 -11.27 -4.74 14.27
CA GLU A 170 -11.69 -5.13 15.62
C GLU A 170 -13.16 -4.80 15.90
N ARG A 171 -13.65 -3.66 15.40
CA ARG A 171 -15.02 -3.20 15.61
C ARG A 171 -16.04 -4.03 14.83
N GLY A 172 -15.73 -4.41 13.60
CA GLY A 172 -16.66 -5.15 12.73
C GLY A 172 -18.00 -4.44 12.52
N ALA A 173 -17.99 -3.11 12.45
CA ALA A 173 -19.21 -2.31 12.37
C ALA A 173 -19.89 -2.42 10.99
N ILE A 174 -21.16 -2.00 10.92
CA ILE A 174 -21.87 -1.87 9.65
C ILE A 174 -21.10 -0.89 8.75
N GLY A 175 -20.74 -1.35 7.55
CA GLY A 175 -19.93 -0.56 6.61
C GLY A 175 -18.43 -0.81 6.67
N SER A 176 -17.95 -1.76 7.48
CA SER A 176 -16.52 -2.07 7.60
C SER A 176 -15.82 -2.37 6.27
N THR A 177 -16.51 -3.07 5.36
CA THR A 177 -15.98 -3.36 4.02
C THR A 177 -15.70 -2.09 3.21
N ILE A 178 -16.63 -1.11 3.21
CA ILE A 178 -16.42 0.12 2.45
C ILE A 178 -15.36 1.00 3.11
N VAL A 179 -15.34 1.07 4.44
CA VAL A 179 -14.30 1.81 5.18
C VAL A 179 -12.92 1.20 4.92
N GLY A 180 -12.79 -0.13 5.01
CA GLY A 180 -11.55 -0.86 4.73
C GLY A 180 -11.02 -0.61 3.32
N ALA A 181 -11.88 -0.61 2.31
CA ALA A 181 -11.50 -0.31 0.94
C ALA A 181 -10.97 1.12 0.78
N ARG A 182 -11.63 2.12 1.39
CA ARG A 182 -11.18 3.53 1.33
C ARG A 182 -9.89 3.76 2.09
N LEU A 183 -9.69 3.10 3.23
CA LEU A 183 -8.43 3.15 3.95
C LEU A 183 -7.30 2.50 3.14
N ALA A 184 -7.57 1.44 2.37
CA ALA A 184 -6.59 0.81 1.51
C ALA A 184 -6.18 1.70 0.32
N ASP A 185 -7.16 2.36 -0.31
CA ASP A 185 -6.88 3.35 -1.37
C ASP A 185 -5.99 4.48 -0.82
N LEU A 186 -6.31 4.99 0.39
CA LEU A 186 -5.53 6.05 1.03
C LEU A 186 -4.13 5.56 1.43
N LEU A 187 -4.01 4.33 1.96
CA LEU A 187 -2.74 3.69 2.29
C LEU A 187 -1.83 3.59 1.07
N LEU A 188 -2.39 3.21 -0.08
CA LEU A 188 -1.64 3.11 -1.33
C LEU A 188 -1.04 4.47 -1.73
N VAL A 189 -1.85 5.54 -1.70
CA VAL A 189 -1.41 6.90 -2.00
C VAL A 189 -0.28 7.35 -1.06
N GLU A 190 -0.46 7.17 0.25
CA GLU A 190 0.57 7.56 1.24
C GLU A 190 1.84 6.72 1.11
N THR A 191 1.73 5.45 0.72
CA THR A 191 2.89 4.60 0.46
C THR A 191 3.68 5.11 -0.75
N PHE A 192 3.00 5.52 -1.82
CA PHE A 192 3.66 6.14 -2.97
C PHE A 192 4.31 7.48 -2.63
N ARG A 193 3.65 8.32 -1.81
CA ARG A 193 4.24 9.58 -1.33
C ARG A 193 5.50 9.35 -0.51
N ALA A 194 5.45 8.42 0.45
CA ALA A 194 6.61 8.09 1.28
C ALA A 194 7.76 7.50 0.43
N TYR A 195 7.45 6.66 -0.56
CA TYR A 195 8.46 6.13 -1.49
C TYR A 195 9.10 7.23 -2.34
N ALA A 196 8.30 8.15 -2.88
CA ALA A 196 8.78 9.31 -3.62
C ALA A 196 9.71 10.21 -2.81
N GLU A 197 9.45 10.38 -1.51
CA GLU A 197 10.33 11.15 -0.62
C GLU A 197 11.63 10.40 -0.28
N GLN A 198 11.60 9.07 -0.17
CA GLN A 198 12.77 8.24 0.10
C GLN A 198 13.75 8.20 -1.07
N ALA A 199 13.22 7.91 -2.25
CA ALA A 199 14.02 7.71 -3.43
C ALA A 199 14.21 9.08 -4.08
N GLY A 200 15.41 9.65 -3.91
CA GLY A 200 15.78 10.91 -4.56
C GLY A 200 15.52 10.88 -6.07
N PRO A 201 15.55 12.04 -6.75
CA PRO A 201 15.07 12.20 -8.13
C PRO A 201 15.60 11.16 -9.13
N ASP A 202 16.82 10.65 -8.90
CA ASP A 202 17.52 9.71 -9.77
C ASP A 202 17.24 8.21 -9.50
N GLN A 203 16.57 7.86 -8.38
CA GLN A 203 16.44 6.46 -7.92
C GLN A 203 15.00 5.90 -8.00
N CYS A 204 14.03 6.74 -8.33
CA CYS A 204 12.61 6.42 -8.17
C CYS A 204 11.89 6.21 -9.51
N GLY A 205 12.64 5.93 -10.59
CA GLY A 205 12.08 5.79 -11.94
C GLY A 205 11.23 6.99 -12.33
N TRP A 206 10.03 6.75 -12.89
CA TRP A 206 9.08 7.82 -13.22
C TRP A 206 8.48 8.51 -11.97
N PHE A 207 8.36 7.83 -10.82
CA PHE A 207 7.82 8.42 -9.59
C PHE A 207 8.72 9.53 -9.02
N GLY A 208 10.04 9.41 -9.20
CA GLY A 208 10.99 10.45 -8.82
C GLY A 208 10.84 11.71 -9.67
N ALA A 209 10.60 11.53 -10.96
CA ALA A 209 10.36 12.63 -11.88
C ALA A 209 9.04 13.36 -11.55
N LEU A 210 7.98 12.64 -11.15
CA LEU A 210 6.69 13.25 -10.79
C LEU A 210 6.70 13.97 -9.44
N SER A 211 7.66 13.64 -8.58
CA SER A 211 7.80 14.23 -7.25
C SER A 211 8.78 15.41 -7.24
N ASP A 212 9.42 15.70 -8.38
CA ASP A 212 10.27 16.88 -8.56
C ASP A 212 9.39 18.14 -8.75
N PRO A 213 9.48 19.15 -7.86
CA PRO A 213 8.70 20.40 -7.95
C PRO A 213 8.95 21.23 -9.22
N ARG A 214 9.93 20.85 -10.05
CA ARG A 214 10.24 21.48 -11.34
C ARG A 214 9.53 20.80 -12.51
N ILE A 215 9.07 19.57 -12.31
CA ILE A 215 8.37 18.74 -13.29
C ILE A 215 6.86 18.68 -12.96
N GLY A 216 6.53 18.66 -11.66
CA GLY A 216 5.17 18.68 -11.11
C GLY A 216 4.77 20.03 -10.50
#